data_AF-A0A2V8SUQ6-F1
#
_entry.id   AF-A0A2V8SUQ6-F1
#
_cell.length_a   1.000
_cell.length_b   1.000
_cell.length_c   1.000
_cell.angle_alpha   90.00
_cell.angle_beta   90.00
_cell.angle_gamma   90.00
#
_symmetry.space_group_name_H-M   'P 1'
#
loop_
_entity.id
_entity.type
_entity.pdbx_description
1 polymer ?
#
loop_
_entity_poly.entity_id
_entity_poly.type
_entity_poly.pdbx_seq_one_letter_code
_entity_poly.pdbx_strand_id
1 'polypeptide(L)'
;MGSTKHEKSFVDFEQPYEQNIIGLKGVFYFGIGLVLLIIITFALMWALLNVLKEDAAADKGTSGPMAMTEIERLPPEPRLQVAPGFGVESPDGRVNMELKAPQAEYRELKKQWALVWEHGSKDARTGAVSSMPIDMAKEKFLEEAVKARSGEEAEQKALRSKMYFTDASSGRRAAEKRR
;
A
#
# COMPACT_ATOMS: atom_id res chain seq x y z
N MET A 1 -63.69 23.41 2.95
CA MET A 1 -64.77 22.85 2.10
C MET A 1 -64.14 21.83 1.16
N GLY A 2 -64.53 20.57 1.25
CA GLY A 2 -64.00 19.48 0.42
C GLY A 2 -64.24 18.12 1.08
N SER A 3 -65.51 17.70 1.11
CA SER A 3 -65.93 16.39 1.62
C SER A 3 -65.39 15.29 0.68
N THR A 4 -64.41 14.52 1.12
CA THR A 4 -64.01 13.28 0.44
C THR A 4 -64.94 12.17 0.92
N LYS A 5 -65.99 11.91 0.14
CA LYS A 5 -66.80 10.71 0.31
C LYS A 5 -65.88 9.50 0.08
N HIS A 6 -65.72 8.66 1.11
CA HIS A 6 -65.25 7.30 0.88
C HIS A 6 -66.34 6.57 0.10
N GLU A 7 -66.21 6.53 -1.21
CA GLU A 7 -66.96 5.58 -2.03
C GLU A 7 -66.48 4.19 -1.61
N LYS A 8 -67.35 3.46 -0.91
CA LYS A 8 -67.17 2.01 -0.73
C LYS A 8 -67.12 1.45 -2.14
N SER A 9 -66.04 0.78 -2.52
CA SER A 9 -65.97 0.06 -3.79
C SER A 9 -67.15 -0.90 -3.82
N PHE A 10 -68.15 -0.58 -4.62
CA PHE A 10 -69.23 -1.51 -4.88
C PHE A 10 -68.62 -2.62 -5.74
N VAL A 11 -68.68 -3.85 -5.23
CA VAL A 11 -68.33 -5.03 -6.00
C VAL A 11 -69.41 -5.17 -7.08
N ASP A 12 -69.05 -4.81 -8.31
CA ASP A 12 -69.90 -5.02 -9.47
C ASP A 12 -69.80 -6.49 -9.89
N PHE A 13 -70.80 -7.29 -9.52
CA PHE A 13 -70.83 -8.73 -9.76
C PHE A 13 -70.93 -9.09 -11.25
N GLU A 14 -71.17 -8.13 -12.14
CA GLU A 14 -71.21 -8.36 -13.58
C GLU A 14 -69.83 -8.26 -14.25
N GLN A 15 -68.80 -7.78 -13.55
CA GLN A 15 -67.43 -7.75 -14.06
C GLN A 15 -66.59 -8.91 -13.48
N PRO A 16 -65.88 -9.69 -14.32
CA PRO A 16 -65.09 -10.84 -13.85
C PRO A 16 -63.79 -10.46 -13.13
N TYR A 17 -63.50 -9.17 -12.94
CA TYR A 17 -62.32 -8.68 -12.22
C TYR A 17 -62.62 -7.41 -11.42
N GLU A 18 -61.93 -7.25 -10.28
CA GLU A 18 -62.04 -6.07 -9.42
C GLU A 18 -61.22 -4.90 -9.99
N GLN A 19 -61.84 -3.72 -10.11
CA GLN A 19 -61.14 -2.51 -10.52
C GLN A 19 -60.39 -1.90 -9.34
N ASN A 20 -59.06 -2.03 -9.33
CA ASN A 20 -58.21 -1.45 -8.29
C ASN A 20 -57.97 0.04 -8.57
N ILE A 21 -58.89 0.90 -8.10
CA ILE A 21 -58.77 2.35 -8.24
C ILE A 21 -57.74 2.86 -7.24
N ILE A 22 -56.48 2.92 -7.68
CA ILE A 22 -55.37 3.44 -6.87
C ILE A 22 -55.55 4.95 -6.71
N GLY A 23 -55.59 5.43 -5.46
CA GLY A 23 -55.63 6.84 -5.10
C GLY A 23 -54.31 7.56 -5.40
N LEU A 24 -53.98 7.73 -6.67
CA LEU A 24 -52.69 8.25 -7.16
C LEU A 24 -52.34 9.64 -6.56
N LYS A 25 -53.36 10.47 -6.33
CA LYS A 25 -53.22 11.78 -5.66
C LYS A 25 -52.71 11.63 -4.22
N GLY A 26 -53.23 10.67 -3.46
CA GLY A 26 -52.81 10.43 -2.07
C GLY A 26 -51.36 9.96 -1.99
N VAL A 27 -50.97 9.03 -2.87
CA VAL A 27 -49.59 8.55 -2.97
C VAL A 27 -48.64 9.68 -3.34
N PHE A 28 -49.04 10.56 -4.25
CA PHE A 28 -48.22 11.70 -4.67
C PHE A 28 -48.00 12.72 -3.55
N TYR A 29 -49.06 13.12 -2.83
CA TYR A 29 -48.93 14.02 -1.68
C TYR A 29 -48.13 13.40 -0.53
N PHE A 30 -48.27 12.08 -0.30
CA PHE A 30 -47.46 11.35 0.66
C PHE A 30 -45.97 11.37 0.27
N GLY A 31 -45.66 11.12 -1.00
CA GLY A 31 -44.29 11.19 -1.51
C GLY A 31 -43.66 12.57 -1.33
N ILE A 32 -44.40 13.64 -1.64
CA ILE A 32 -43.93 15.02 -1.40
C ILE A 32 -43.70 15.26 0.08
N GLY A 33 -44.63 14.86 0.95
CA GLY A 33 -44.49 15.00 2.40
C GLY A 33 -43.25 14.28 2.94
N LEU A 34 -43.00 13.06 2.45
CA LEU A 34 -41.82 12.28 2.84
C LEU A 34 -40.52 12.96 2.40
N VAL A 35 -40.47 13.48 1.16
CA VAL A 35 -39.30 14.22 0.66
C VAL A 35 -39.05 15.48 1.49
N LEU A 36 -40.10 16.23 1.83
CA LEU A 36 -40.00 17.43 2.67
C LEU A 36 -39.47 17.08 4.07
N LEU A 37 -39.96 16.00 4.68
CA LEU A 37 -39.47 15.51 5.97
C LEU A 37 -37.97 15.17 5.91
N ILE A 38 -37.54 14.44 4.88
CA ILE A 38 -36.14 14.07 4.68
C ILE A 38 -35.24 15.32 4.61
N ILE A 39 -35.63 16.32 3.81
CA ILE A 39 -34.90 17.58 3.68
C ILE A 39 -34.77 18.28 5.04
N ILE A 40 -35.86 18.34 5.81
CA ILE A 40 -35.87 18.97 7.14
C ILE A 40 -34.94 18.21 8.10
N THR A 41 -34.98 16.87 8.12
CA THR A 41 -34.10 16.06 8.97
C THR A 41 -32.62 16.30 8.64
N PHE A 42 -32.26 16.34 7.35
CA PHE A 42 -30.89 16.64 6.95
C PHE A 42 -30.46 18.05 7.34
N ALA A 43 -31.34 19.05 7.20
CA ALA A 43 -31.05 20.42 7.63
C ALA A 43 -30.81 20.52 9.14
N LEU A 44 -31.64 19.82 9.94
CA LEU A 44 -31.48 19.74 11.40
C LEU A 44 -30.16 19.04 11.79
N MET A 45 -29.83 17.92 11.15
CA MET A 45 -28.55 17.23 11.38
C MET A 45 -27.36 18.11 11.03
N TRP A 46 -27.43 18.84 9.92
CA TRP A 46 -26.38 19.76 9.51
C TRP A 46 -26.19 20.90 10.51
N ALA A 47 -27.29 21.49 11.01
CA ALA A 47 -27.25 22.51 12.04
C ALA A 47 -26.64 21.98 13.35
N LEU A 48 -27.06 20.80 13.81
CA LEU A 48 -26.50 20.15 15.00
C LEU A 48 -25.00 19.90 14.85
N LEU A 49 -24.57 19.40 13.69
CA LEU A 49 -23.16 19.15 13.42
C LEU A 49 -22.32 20.43 13.48
N ASN A 50 -22.86 21.56 13.04
CA ASN A 50 -22.17 22.85 13.14
C ASN A 50 -22.00 23.27 14.60
N VAL A 51 -23.04 23.12 15.44
CA VAL A 51 -22.94 23.40 16.88
C VAL A 51 -21.88 22.51 17.54
N LEU A 52 -21.91 21.20 17.28
CA LEU A 52 -20.93 20.26 17.85
C LEU A 52 -19.50 20.53 17.38
N LYS A 53 -19.32 21.04 16.15
CA LYS A 53 -18.01 21.45 15.63
C LYS A 53 -17.47 22.68 16.35
N GLU A 54 -18.35 23.64 16.64
CA GLU A 54 -17.99 24.85 17.40
C GLU A 54 -17.59 24.49 18.84
N ASP A 55 -18.38 23.64 19.51
CA ASP A 55 -18.08 23.12 20.86
C ASP A 55 -16.75 22.35 20.86
N ALA A 56 -16.56 21.40 19.94
CA ALA A 56 -15.32 20.64 19.83
C ALA A 56 -14.11 21.50 19.43
N ALA A 57 -14.31 22.66 18.79
CA ALA A 57 -13.24 23.61 18.54
C ALA A 57 -12.88 24.42 19.79
N ALA A 58 -13.88 24.79 20.61
CA ALA A 58 -13.69 25.48 21.87
C ALA A 58 -13.00 24.60 22.93
N ASP A 59 -13.37 23.32 23.00
CA ASP A 59 -12.85 22.37 24.01
C ASP A 59 -11.41 21.89 23.77
N LYS A 60 -10.83 22.14 22.59
CA LYS A 60 -9.42 21.79 22.30
C LYS A 60 -8.39 22.56 23.15
N GLY A 61 -8.80 23.62 23.84
CA GLY A 61 -7.91 24.43 24.69
C GLY A 61 -7.66 23.87 26.09
N THR A 62 -8.52 22.97 26.60
CA THR A 62 -8.48 22.54 28.00
C THR A 62 -8.30 21.03 28.07
N SER A 63 -7.04 20.58 27.93
CA SER A 63 -6.68 19.22 28.37
C SER A 63 -7.10 19.10 29.83
N GLY A 64 -8.05 18.21 30.14
CA GLY A 64 -8.51 18.01 31.51
C GLY A 64 -7.32 17.70 32.44
N PRO A 65 -7.42 17.94 33.75
CA PRO A 65 -6.31 17.70 34.68
C PRO A 65 -5.84 16.23 34.74
N MET A 66 -6.60 15.30 34.14
CA MET A 66 -6.25 13.88 33.97
C MET A 66 -5.89 13.51 32.52
N ALA A 67 -5.85 14.46 31.59
CA ALA A 67 -5.44 14.22 30.22
C ALA A 67 -3.92 14.03 30.22
N MET A 68 -3.50 12.76 30.30
CA MET A 68 -2.10 12.37 30.22
C MET A 68 -1.47 12.96 28.97
N THR A 69 -0.32 13.60 29.14
CA THR A 69 0.48 14.04 28.01
C THR A 69 0.89 12.84 27.15
N GLU A 70 1.18 13.04 25.86
CA GLU A 70 1.63 11.93 25.00
C GLU A 70 2.85 11.21 25.59
N ILE A 71 3.67 11.93 26.36
CA ILE A 71 4.84 11.43 27.08
C ILE A 71 4.43 10.53 28.28
N GLU A 72 3.43 10.94 29.06
CA GLU A 72 2.91 10.17 30.20
C GLU A 72 2.14 8.91 29.80
N ARG A 73 1.62 8.87 28.57
CA ARG A 73 0.98 7.67 28.00
C ARG A 73 2.00 6.59 27.61
N LEU A 74 3.28 6.94 27.45
CA LEU A 74 4.30 5.96 27.12
C LEU A 74 4.70 5.19 28.39
N PRO A 75 4.93 3.86 28.29
CA PRO A 75 5.49 3.11 29.39
C PRO A 75 6.85 3.71 29.81
N PRO A 76 7.20 3.66 31.10
CA PRO A 76 8.47 4.17 31.60
C PRO A 76 9.64 3.48 30.90
N GLU A 77 10.74 4.22 30.70
CA GLU A 77 11.97 3.65 30.15
C GLU A 77 12.53 2.58 31.11
N PRO A 78 13.16 1.48 30.63
CA PRO A 78 13.63 1.22 29.26
C PRO A 78 12.52 0.67 28.35
N ARG A 79 12.26 1.39 27.27
CA ARG A 79 11.28 0.97 26.25
C ARG A 79 11.78 -0.31 25.57
N LEU A 80 10.84 -1.17 25.19
CA LEU A 80 11.12 -2.23 24.22
C LEU A 80 11.75 -1.55 23.00
N GLN A 81 12.94 -1.97 22.57
CA GLN A 81 13.54 -1.48 21.33
C GLN A 81 12.50 -1.70 20.23
N VAL A 82 11.92 -0.60 19.73
CA VAL A 82 10.92 -0.67 18.68
C VAL A 82 11.63 -1.34 17.50
N ALA A 83 11.06 -2.43 16.99
CA ALA A 83 11.56 -3.02 15.76
C ALA A 83 11.61 -1.89 14.72
N PRO A 84 12.73 -1.70 14.01
CA PRO A 84 12.79 -0.70 12.96
C PRO A 84 11.60 -0.92 12.01
N GLY A 85 10.68 0.06 11.95
CA GLY A 85 9.41 -0.08 11.24
C GLY A 85 9.56 -0.42 9.75
N PHE A 86 8.48 -0.72 9.05
CA PHE A 86 8.58 -1.14 7.64
C PHE A 86 9.24 -0.04 6.78
N GLY A 87 10.40 -0.34 6.19
CA GLY A 87 11.21 0.67 5.49
C GLY A 87 12.38 0.06 4.72
N VAL A 88 12.83 0.77 3.69
CA VAL A 88 13.97 0.39 2.85
C VAL A 88 15.17 1.24 3.22
N GLU A 89 16.32 0.61 3.45
CA GLU A 89 17.58 1.32 3.60
C GLU A 89 18.06 1.82 2.24
N SER A 90 18.20 3.14 2.09
CA SER A 90 18.76 3.79 0.90
C SER A 90 20.13 4.38 1.24
N PRO A 91 21.02 4.59 0.25
CA PRO A 91 22.29 5.29 0.48
C PRO A 91 22.10 6.68 1.13
N ASP A 92 21.00 7.36 0.84
CA ASP A 92 20.64 8.68 1.38
C ASP A 92 19.93 8.61 2.76
N GLY A 93 19.74 7.41 3.31
CA GLY A 93 19.06 7.15 4.57
C GLY A 93 17.86 6.22 4.44
N ARG A 94 17.29 5.85 5.59
CA ARG A 94 16.14 4.95 5.67
C ARG A 94 14.87 5.64 5.20
N VAL A 95 14.18 5.04 4.24
CA VAL A 95 12.89 5.53 3.75
C VAL A 95 11.77 4.78 4.48
N ASN A 96 10.93 5.48 5.24
CA ASN A 96 9.80 4.90 5.96
C ASN A 96 8.64 4.55 4.99
N MET A 97 8.11 3.32 5.07
CA MET A 97 7.04 2.76 4.23
C MET A 97 5.74 2.47 4.98
N GLU A 98 5.63 2.76 6.27
CA GLU A 98 4.50 2.33 7.12
C GLU A 98 3.11 2.74 6.59
N LEU A 99 3.00 3.90 5.94
CA LEU A 99 1.74 4.43 5.40
C LEU A 99 1.67 4.43 3.87
N LYS A 100 2.64 3.79 3.20
CA LYS A 100 2.69 3.74 1.72
C LYS A 100 1.97 2.49 1.19
N ALA A 101 1.69 2.52 -0.11
CA ALA A 101 1.11 1.37 -0.80
C ALA A 101 2.03 0.13 -0.65
N PRO A 102 1.48 -1.10 -0.61
CA PRO A 102 2.28 -2.33 -0.45
C PRO A 102 3.41 -2.49 -1.48
N GLN A 103 3.23 -1.91 -2.68
CA GLN A 103 4.19 -1.98 -3.78
C GLN A 103 5.33 -0.95 -3.67
N ALA A 104 5.33 -0.09 -2.64
CA ALA A 104 6.29 1.00 -2.51
C ALA A 104 7.72 0.50 -2.32
N GLU A 105 7.91 -0.53 -1.48
CA GLU A 105 9.20 -1.17 -1.22
C GLU A 105 9.84 -1.64 -2.54
N TYR A 106 9.10 -2.41 -3.34
CA TYR A 106 9.57 -2.91 -4.63
C TYR A 106 9.97 -1.78 -5.59
N ARG A 107 9.18 -0.69 -5.62
CA ARG A 107 9.46 0.44 -6.51
C ARG A 107 10.75 1.16 -6.13
N GLU A 108 11.03 1.31 -4.84
CA GLU A 108 12.26 1.96 -4.37
C GLU A 108 13.47 1.07 -4.55
N LEU A 109 13.37 -0.22 -4.24
CA LEU A 109 14.43 -1.19 -4.55
C LEU A 109 14.75 -1.20 -6.05
N LYS A 110 13.72 -1.19 -6.91
CA LYS A 110 13.92 -1.13 -8.36
C LYS A 110 14.66 0.14 -8.79
N LYS A 111 14.38 1.29 -8.17
CA LYS A 111 15.11 2.53 -8.44
C LYS A 111 16.56 2.44 -8.00
N GLN A 112 16.82 1.90 -6.81
CA GLN A 112 18.18 1.70 -6.31
C GLN A 112 18.97 0.77 -7.26
N TRP A 113 18.35 -0.32 -7.70
CA TRP A 113 18.97 -1.23 -8.67
C TRP A 113 19.24 -0.59 -10.02
N ALA A 114 18.33 0.23 -10.53
CA ALA A 114 18.56 0.96 -11.77
C ALA A 114 19.79 1.88 -11.67
N LEU A 115 19.94 2.62 -10.57
CA LEU A 115 21.11 3.47 -10.34
C LEU A 115 22.42 2.66 -10.27
N VAL A 116 22.40 1.54 -9.56
CA VAL A 116 23.55 0.63 -9.47
C VAL A 116 23.86 0.00 -10.84
N TRP A 117 22.85 -0.28 -11.65
CA TRP A 117 23.02 -0.85 -12.98
C TRP A 117 23.66 0.14 -13.96
N GLU A 118 23.35 1.43 -13.84
CA GLU A 118 23.88 2.48 -14.71
C GLU A 118 25.27 2.96 -14.28
N HIS A 119 25.52 3.08 -12.97
CA HIS A 119 26.74 3.72 -12.45
C HIS A 119 27.69 2.75 -11.73
N GLY A 120 27.21 1.57 -11.36
CA GLY A 120 27.89 0.70 -10.40
C GLY A 120 27.75 1.19 -8.97
N SER A 121 28.28 0.42 -8.02
CA SER A 121 28.35 0.78 -6.62
C SER A 121 29.76 0.64 -6.07
N LYS A 122 30.12 1.55 -5.17
CA LYS A 122 31.36 1.50 -4.39
C LYS A 122 31.00 1.35 -2.93
N ASP A 123 31.78 0.56 -2.22
CA ASP A 123 31.67 0.47 -0.77
C ASP A 123 32.14 1.80 -0.16
N ALA A 124 31.26 2.45 0.60
CA ALA A 124 31.51 3.75 1.22
C ALA A 124 32.70 3.71 2.20
N ARG A 125 32.99 2.57 2.83
CA ARG A 125 34.06 2.45 3.82
C ARG A 125 35.43 2.17 3.19
N THR A 126 35.47 1.31 2.18
CA THR A 126 36.73 0.84 1.57
C THR A 126 37.05 1.52 0.25
N GLY A 127 36.09 2.21 -0.36
CA GLY A 127 36.20 2.77 -1.71
C GLY A 127 36.30 1.71 -2.80
N ALA A 128 36.26 0.42 -2.45
CA ALA A 128 36.33 -0.68 -3.39
C ALA A 128 35.08 -0.71 -4.27
N VAL A 129 35.26 -0.95 -5.57
CA VAL A 129 34.14 -1.08 -6.49
C VAL A 129 33.47 -2.43 -6.23
N SER A 130 32.28 -2.41 -5.62
CA SER A 130 31.50 -3.61 -5.31
C SER A 130 30.76 -4.11 -6.54
N SER A 131 30.29 -3.21 -7.39
CA SER A 131 29.65 -3.54 -8.66
C SER A 131 29.95 -2.48 -9.71
N MET A 132 30.06 -2.90 -10.97
CA MET A 132 30.23 -2.00 -12.11
C MET A 132 29.44 -2.52 -13.30
N PRO A 133 28.94 -1.64 -14.18
CA PRO A 133 28.28 -2.05 -15.41
C PRO A 133 29.25 -2.82 -16.31
N ILE A 134 28.72 -3.80 -17.04
CA ILE A 134 29.51 -4.74 -17.83
C ILE A 134 30.39 -4.02 -18.85
N ASP A 135 29.90 -2.95 -19.47
CA ASP A 135 30.67 -2.25 -20.49
C ASP A 135 31.85 -1.46 -19.89
N MET A 136 31.63 -0.77 -18.77
CA MET A 136 32.73 -0.18 -17.98
C MET A 136 33.72 -1.25 -17.48
N ALA A 137 33.23 -2.43 -17.13
CA ALA A 137 34.07 -3.55 -16.70
C ALA A 137 34.97 -4.05 -17.84
N LYS A 138 34.44 -4.15 -19.07
CA LYS A 138 35.23 -4.54 -20.24
C LYS A 138 36.33 -3.52 -20.52
N GLU A 139 36.01 -2.23 -20.49
CA GLU A 139 36.99 -1.17 -20.72
C GLU A 139 38.13 -1.25 -19.71
N LYS A 140 37.82 -1.30 -18.41
CA LYS A 140 38.82 -1.46 -17.34
C LYS A 140 39.63 -2.75 -17.48
N PHE A 141 38.99 -3.85 -17.86
CA PHE A 141 39.67 -5.12 -18.06
C PHE A 141 40.66 -5.08 -19.24
N LEU A 142 40.31 -4.36 -20.31
CA LEU A 142 41.21 -4.15 -21.44
C LEU A 142 42.38 -3.22 -21.09
N GLU A 143 42.15 -2.20 -20.26
CA GLU A 143 43.20 -1.31 -19.73
C GLU A 143 44.24 -2.07 -18.90
N GLU A 144 43.81 -3.06 -18.12
CA GLU A 144 44.71 -3.87 -17.28
C GLU A 144 45.65 -4.79 -18.09
N ALA A 145 45.51 -4.80 -19.43
CA ALA A 145 46.36 -5.53 -20.37
C ALA A 145 46.59 -7.00 -19.98
N VAL A 146 45.53 -7.64 -19.46
CA VAL A 146 45.59 -9.00 -18.95
C VAL A 146 45.96 -9.96 -20.08
N LYS A 147 47.15 -10.54 -20.01
CA LYS A 147 47.58 -11.57 -20.95
C LYS A 147 46.68 -12.79 -20.82
N ALA A 148 46.26 -13.35 -21.96
CA ALA A 148 45.57 -14.63 -21.98
C ALA A 148 46.42 -15.66 -21.21
N ARG A 149 45.83 -16.30 -20.19
CA ARG A 149 46.53 -17.32 -19.39
C ARG A 149 46.85 -18.49 -20.32
N SER A 150 48.14 -18.76 -20.52
CA SER A 150 48.64 -19.87 -21.32
C SER A 150 49.38 -20.89 -20.44
N GLY A 151 49.31 -22.17 -20.77
CA GLY A 151 50.00 -23.25 -20.06
C GLY A 151 49.07 -24.22 -19.33
N GLU A 152 49.67 -25.16 -18.60
CA GLU A 152 49.00 -26.32 -17.99
C GLU A 152 47.91 -25.90 -16.97
N GLU A 153 48.13 -24.82 -16.21
CA GLU A 153 47.13 -24.27 -15.28
C GLU A 153 45.88 -23.71 -15.99
N ALA A 154 46.04 -23.18 -17.21
CA ALA A 154 44.93 -22.67 -18.00
C ALA A 154 44.05 -23.82 -18.52
N GLU A 155 44.67 -24.92 -18.95
CA GLU A 155 43.97 -26.13 -19.34
C GLU A 155 43.20 -26.76 -18.17
N GLN A 156 43.82 -26.84 -16.99
CA GLN A 156 43.15 -27.34 -15.79
C GLN A 156 41.93 -26.48 -15.40
N LYS A 157 42.04 -25.14 -15.48
CA LYS A 157 40.90 -24.24 -15.25
C LYS A 157 39.82 -24.38 -16.33
N ALA A 158 40.21 -24.50 -17.60
CA ALA A 158 39.27 -24.70 -18.70
C ALA A 158 38.51 -26.03 -18.53
N LEU A 159 39.21 -27.10 -18.14
CA LEU A 159 38.59 -28.39 -17.80
C LEU A 159 37.63 -28.25 -16.61
N ARG A 160 38.06 -27.58 -15.52
CA ARG A 160 37.19 -27.33 -14.36
C ARG A 160 35.94 -26.52 -14.69
N SER A 161 36.04 -25.53 -15.57
CA SER A 161 34.89 -24.71 -16.00
C SER A 161 33.82 -25.50 -16.75
N LYS A 162 34.20 -26.65 -17.34
CA LYS A 162 33.29 -27.56 -18.02
C LYS A 162 32.67 -28.59 -17.07
N MET A 163 33.01 -28.59 -15.79
CA MET A 163 32.48 -29.56 -14.82
C MET A 163 31.23 -29.01 -14.12
N TYR A 164 30.23 -29.87 -13.94
CA TYR A 164 29.11 -29.64 -13.04
C TYR A 164 29.52 -29.98 -11.60
N PHE A 165 29.22 -29.07 -10.68
CA PHE A 165 29.39 -29.29 -9.25
C PHE A 165 28.05 -29.73 -8.68
N THR A 166 28.03 -30.87 -7.98
CA THR A 166 26.81 -31.41 -7.36
C THR A 166 26.96 -31.39 -5.84
N ASP A 167 25.87 -31.06 -5.15
CA ASP A 167 25.80 -31.01 -3.68
C ASP A 167 25.27 -32.33 -3.07
N ALA A 168 25.19 -33.40 -3.87
CA ALA A 168 24.54 -34.66 -3.48
C ALA A 168 25.28 -35.48 -2.38
N SER A 169 26.50 -35.10 -1.99
CA SER A 169 27.27 -35.85 -1.00
C SER A 169 28.22 -34.93 -0.22
N SER A 170 27.76 -34.41 0.93
CA SER A 170 28.52 -33.80 2.04
C SER A 170 29.75 -32.92 1.71
N GLY A 171 29.79 -32.34 0.51
CA GLY A 171 30.86 -31.53 -0.02
C GLY A 171 30.72 -31.34 -1.53
N ARG A 172 31.04 -30.13 -2.02
CA ARG A 172 31.00 -29.80 -3.45
C ARG A 172 32.06 -30.59 -4.21
N ARG A 173 31.69 -31.71 -4.82
CA ARG A 173 32.57 -32.48 -5.72
C ARG A 173 32.18 -32.21 -7.18
N ALA A 174 33.19 -32.08 -8.04
CA ALA A 174 32.98 -31.98 -9.49
C ALA A 174 32.56 -33.36 -10.01
N ALA A 175 31.31 -33.48 -10.47
CA ALA A 175 30.70 -34.77 -10.73
C ALA A 175 30.77 -35.18 -12.21
N GLU A 176 30.54 -34.24 -13.14
CA GLU A 176 30.39 -34.59 -14.56
C GLU A 176 30.88 -33.47 -15.49
N LYS A 177 31.53 -33.84 -16.60
CA LYS A 177 32.00 -32.89 -17.63
C LYS A 177 30.89 -32.66 -18.65
N ARG A 178 30.54 -31.39 -18.89
CA ARG A 178 29.63 -30.97 -19.96
C ARG A 178 30.21 -31.43 -21.31
N ARG A 179 29.47 -32.30 -22.01
CA ARG A 179 29.79 -32.76 -23.37
C ARG A 179 29.79 -31.59 -24.35
#